data_AF-A0A7H1VS25-F1
#
_entry.id   AF-A0A7H1VS25-F1
#
_cell.length_a   1.000
_cell.length_b   1.000
_cell.length_c   1.000
_cell.angle_alpha   90.00
_cell.angle_beta   90.00
_cell.angle_gamma   90.00
#
_symmetry.space_group_name_H-M   'P 1'
#
loop_
_entity.id
_entity.type
_entity.pdbx_description
1 polymer ?
#
loop_
_entity_poly.entity_id
_entity_poly.type
_entity_poly.pdbx_seq_one_letter_code
_entity_poly.pdbx_strand_id
1 'polypeptide(L)'
;MKRRIILKKILEDNPFEKWNQFIDLLAMEDYKDLTEIQRVAYLCFWYDSEVQNGGHLQYFVNRGTSLLKETELSLVELGALQQISILSEAINVLCSLGISPIEGIDDYIAEALEGKYCDIDSKYYSCKPTISDLLEKYFQKYEDEFVLIE
;
A
#
# COMPACT_ATOMS: atom_id res chain seq x y z
N MET A 1 -14.10 -10.90 11.14
CA MET A 1 -13.13 -11.18 10.07
C MET A 1 -13.87 -11.21 8.75
N LYS A 2 -13.52 -10.29 7.84
CA LYS A 2 -14.10 -10.20 6.49
C LYS A 2 -13.34 -11.17 5.59
N ARG A 3 -14.05 -11.91 4.73
CA ARG A 3 -13.44 -12.76 3.71
C ARG A 3 -14.25 -12.65 2.43
N ARG A 4 -13.60 -12.80 1.29
CA ARG A 4 -14.28 -12.95 0.01
C ARG A 4 -14.63 -14.41 -0.22
N ILE A 5 -15.87 -14.67 -0.62
CA ILE A 5 -16.34 -16.03 -0.93
C ILE A 5 -16.13 -16.26 -2.42
N ILE A 6 -15.48 -17.36 -2.76
CA ILE A 6 -15.19 -17.75 -4.13
C ILE A 6 -15.81 -19.12 -4.38
N LEU A 7 -16.73 -19.19 -5.35
CA LEU A 7 -17.28 -20.48 -5.75
C LEU A 7 -16.21 -21.28 -6.49
N LYS A 8 -16.06 -22.56 -6.14
CA LYS A 8 -15.06 -23.45 -6.76
C LYS A 8 -15.11 -23.44 -8.30
N LYS A 9 -16.30 -23.37 -8.87
CA LYS A 9 -16.50 -23.28 -10.32
C LYS A 9 -15.81 -22.06 -10.94
N ILE A 10 -15.79 -20.92 -10.25
CA ILE A 10 -15.14 -19.71 -10.76
C ILE A 10 -13.62 -19.91 -10.84
N LEU A 11 -13.03 -20.65 -9.89
CA LEU A 11 -11.59 -20.94 -9.91
C LEU A 11 -11.19 -21.88 -11.05
N GLU A 12 -12.11 -22.74 -11.51
CA GLU A 12 -11.89 -23.61 -12.67
C GLU A 12 -11.79 -22.78 -13.96
N ASP A 13 -12.58 -21.70 -14.07
CA ASP A 13 -12.63 -20.82 -15.23
C ASP A 13 -11.60 -19.66 -15.15
N ASN A 14 -11.21 -19.23 -13.94
CA ASN A 14 -10.28 -18.13 -13.69
C ASN A 14 -9.31 -18.45 -12.52
N PRO A 15 -8.07 -18.88 -12.79
CA PRO A 15 -7.11 -19.19 -11.72
C PRO A 15 -6.62 -17.97 -10.94
N PHE A 16 -6.83 -16.74 -11.44
CA PHE A 16 -6.43 -15.50 -10.79
C PHE A 16 -7.49 -14.94 -9.84
N GLU A 17 -8.65 -15.59 -9.73
CA GLU A 17 -9.76 -15.06 -8.94
C GLU A 17 -9.38 -14.85 -7.48
N LYS A 18 -8.58 -15.75 -6.89
CA LYS A 18 -8.10 -15.59 -5.51
C LYS A 18 -7.36 -14.27 -5.30
N TRP A 19 -6.45 -13.93 -6.22
CA TRP A 19 -5.69 -12.70 -6.17
C TRP A 19 -6.59 -11.47 -6.36
N ASN A 20 -7.52 -11.54 -7.32
CA ASN A 20 -8.47 -10.45 -7.55
C ASN A 20 -9.33 -10.16 -6.31
N GLN A 21 -9.80 -11.20 -5.64
CA GLN A 21 -10.59 -11.09 -4.42
C GLN A 21 -9.77 -10.61 -3.22
N PHE A 22 -8.50 -10.99 -3.15
CA PHE A 22 -7.56 -10.41 -2.19
C PHE A 22 -7.43 -8.90 -2.38
N ILE A 23 -7.15 -8.44 -3.61
CA ILE A 23 -7.04 -7.01 -3.93
C ILE A 23 -8.37 -6.27 -3.67
N ASP A 24 -9.50 -6.85 -4.05
CA ASP A 24 -10.83 -6.29 -3.79
C ASP A 24 -11.05 -6.06 -2.29
N LEU A 25 -10.70 -7.03 -1.44
CA LEU A 25 -10.79 -6.86 0.01
C LEU A 25 -9.95 -5.68 0.50
N LEU A 26 -8.70 -5.56 0.06
CA LEU A 26 -7.82 -4.46 0.47
C LEU A 26 -8.28 -3.09 -0.03
N ALA A 27 -8.87 -3.03 -1.21
CA ALA A 27 -9.35 -1.80 -1.82
C ALA A 27 -10.70 -1.33 -1.26
N MET A 28 -11.59 -2.26 -0.88
CA MET A 28 -12.99 -1.97 -0.61
C MET A 28 -13.37 -1.96 0.87
N GLU A 29 -12.59 -2.59 1.76
CA GLU A 29 -12.90 -2.62 3.20
C GLU A 29 -12.30 -1.43 3.96
N ASP A 30 -13.00 -0.98 5.01
CA ASP A 30 -12.48 0.01 5.94
C ASP A 30 -11.40 -0.61 6.84
N TYR A 31 -10.29 0.10 7.03
CA TYR A 31 -9.17 -0.32 7.89
C TYR A 31 -9.61 -0.80 9.29
N LYS A 32 -10.61 -0.16 9.89
CA LYS A 32 -11.13 -0.51 11.23
C LYS A 32 -11.76 -1.91 11.31
N ASP A 33 -12.29 -2.41 10.19
CA ASP A 33 -13.03 -3.68 10.10
C ASP A 33 -12.10 -4.88 9.79
N LEU A 34 -10.83 -4.60 9.50
CA LEU A 34 -9.80 -5.57 9.16
C LEU A 34 -9.16 -6.19 10.41
N THR A 35 -8.77 -7.47 10.29
CA THR A 35 -7.92 -8.16 11.27
C THR A 35 -6.47 -7.65 11.21
N GLU A 36 -5.65 -8.00 12.20
CA GLU A 36 -4.23 -7.60 12.21
C GLU A 36 -3.47 -8.09 10.97
N ILE A 37 -3.69 -9.34 10.54
CA ILE A 37 -3.10 -9.90 9.31
C ILE A 37 -3.56 -9.13 8.07
N GLN A 38 -4.85 -8.79 8.00
CA GLN A 38 -5.39 -8.03 6.87
C GLN A 38 -4.87 -6.59 6.83
N ARG A 39 -4.67 -5.97 8.00
CA ARG A 39 -4.13 -4.60 8.10
C ARG A 39 -2.70 -4.50 7.58
N VAL A 40 -1.87 -5.51 7.82
CA VAL A 40 -0.51 -5.55 7.26
C VAL A 40 -0.55 -5.45 5.74
N ALA A 41 -1.37 -6.29 5.10
CA ALA A 41 -1.54 -6.28 3.65
C ALA A 41 -2.15 -4.95 3.16
N TYR A 42 -3.19 -4.45 3.84
CA TYR A 42 -3.89 -3.22 3.51
C TYR A 42 -2.97 -2.00 3.50
N LEU A 43 -2.18 -1.82 4.56
CA LEU A 43 -1.29 -0.66 4.69
C LEU A 43 -0.18 -0.69 3.64
N CYS A 44 0.38 -1.86 3.38
CA CYS A 44 1.39 -2.02 2.32
C CYS A 44 0.79 -1.80 0.93
N PHE A 45 -0.41 -2.32 0.67
CA PHE A 45 -1.13 -2.15 -0.59
C PHE A 45 -1.41 -0.68 -0.89
N TRP A 46 -1.93 0.08 0.08
CA TRP A 46 -2.20 1.50 -0.12
C TRP A 46 -0.93 2.33 -0.22
N TYR A 47 0.13 1.98 0.52
CA TYR A 47 1.43 2.64 0.33
C TYR A 47 1.97 2.46 -1.10
N ASP A 48 2.02 1.22 -1.61
CA ASP A 48 2.45 0.97 -2.99
C ASP A 48 1.53 1.64 -4.01
N SER A 49 0.21 1.51 -3.85
CA SER A 49 -0.77 2.07 -4.79
C SER A 49 -0.64 3.59 -4.94
N GLU A 50 -0.44 4.32 -3.84
CA GLU A 50 -0.31 5.78 -3.89
C GLU A 50 1.05 6.21 -4.45
N VAL A 51 2.15 5.56 -4.03
CA VAL A 51 3.50 5.90 -4.50
C VAL A 51 3.68 5.57 -5.99
N GLN A 52 3.13 4.46 -6.47
CA GLN A 52 3.16 4.10 -7.89
C GLN A 52 2.31 5.04 -8.75
N ASN A 53 1.28 5.66 -8.18
CA ASN A 53 0.37 6.53 -8.91
C ASN A 53 0.86 8.00 -8.94
N GLY A 54 1.29 8.55 -7.80
CA GLY A 54 1.72 9.95 -7.71
C GLY A 54 2.86 10.21 -6.72
N GLY A 55 3.66 9.19 -6.41
CA GLY A 55 4.83 9.31 -5.54
C GLY A 55 4.48 9.50 -4.05
N HIS A 56 5.52 9.72 -3.24
CA HIS A 56 5.35 9.91 -1.79
C HIS A 56 4.52 11.15 -1.44
N LEU A 57 4.54 12.19 -2.28
CA LEU A 57 3.65 13.34 -2.10
C LEU A 57 2.18 12.88 -2.10
N GLN A 58 1.76 12.12 -3.11
CA GLN A 58 0.39 11.62 -3.18
C GLN A 58 0.04 10.74 -1.97
N TYR A 59 0.97 9.86 -1.55
CA TYR A 59 0.76 9.02 -0.37
C TYR A 59 0.46 9.85 0.89
N PHE A 60 1.28 10.87 1.20
CA PHE A 60 1.06 11.70 2.38
C PHE A 60 -0.19 12.56 2.29
N VAL A 61 -0.51 13.09 1.11
CA VAL A 61 -1.72 13.91 0.89
C VAL A 61 -2.99 13.07 1.04
N ASN A 62 -3.04 11.90 0.40
CA ASN A 62 -4.24 11.06 0.38
C ASN A 62 -4.45 10.25 1.67
N ARG A 63 -3.36 9.77 2.27
CA ARG A 63 -3.43 8.86 3.43
C ARG A 63 -3.16 9.55 4.76
N GLY A 64 -2.58 10.76 4.72
CA GLY A 64 -2.17 11.48 5.91
C GLY A 64 -1.03 10.78 6.66
N THR A 65 -0.84 11.15 7.93
CA THR A 65 0.30 10.68 8.74
C THR A 65 -0.08 9.79 9.92
N SER A 66 -1.38 9.63 10.20
CA SER A 66 -1.90 8.97 11.41
C SER A 66 -1.51 7.49 11.52
N LEU A 67 -1.35 6.80 10.39
CA LEU A 67 -1.00 5.38 10.31
C LEU A 67 0.44 5.13 9.85
N LEU A 68 1.31 6.16 9.80
CA LEU A 68 2.68 5.99 9.30
C LEU A 68 3.46 4.95 10.11
N LYS A 69 3.36 5.01 11.45
CA LYS A 69 4.11 4.08 12.29
C LYS A 69 3.68 2.64 12.07
N GLU A 70 2.38 2.41 11.90
CA GLU A 70 1.85 1.09 11.62
C GLU A 70 2.16 0.64 10.19
N THR A 71 2.25 1.56 9.24
CA THR A 71 2.70 1.26 7.87
C THR A 71 4.16 0.81 7.87
N GLU A 72 5.05 1.50 8.60
CA GLU A 72 6.45 1.06 8.77
C GLU A 72 6.53 -0.37 9.34
N LEU A 73 5.76 -0.66 10.41
CA LEU A 73 5.72 -1.98 11.03
C LEU A 73 5.15 -3.05 10.08
N SER A 74 4.12 -2.70 9.30
CA SER A 74 3.52 -3.60 8.31
C SER A 74 4.49 -3.92 7.18
N LEU A 75 5.27 -2.95 6.72
CA LEU A 75 6.33 -3.18 5.74
C LEU A 75 7.42 -4.09 6.31
N VAL A 76 7.73 -4.01 7.61
CA VAL A 76 8.69 -4.91 8.27
C VAL A 76 8.15 -6.33 8.26
N GLU A 77 6.91 -6.51 8.68
CA GLU A 77 6.22 -7.80 8.72
C GLU A 77 6.11 -8.42 7.31
N LEU A 78 5.88 -7.59 6.29
CA LEU A 78 5.85 -7.99 4.89
C LEU A 78 7.24 -8.34 4.33
N GLY A 79 8.33 -7.91 5.00
CA GLY A 79 9.72 -8.10 4.57
C GLY A 79 10.25 -7.05 3.58
N ALA A 80 9.57 -5.91 3.46
CA ALA A 80 9.86 -4.84 2.50
C ALA A 80 10.95 -3.86 3.00
N LEU A 81 12.14 -4.40 3.34
CA LEU A 81 13.20 -3.65 4.03
C LEU A 81 13.73 -2.43 3.25
N GLN A 82 13.82 -2.50 1.92
CA GLN A 82 14.26 -1.36 1.10
C GLN A 82 13.22 -0.24 1.13
N GLN A 83 11.95 -0.61 0.95
CA GLN A 83 10.83 0.31 0.97
C GLN A 83 10.67 1.01 2.33
N ILE A 84 10.99 0.34 3.44
CA ILE A 84 11.04 0.98 4.77
C ILE A 84 12.09 2.08 4.80
N SER A 85 13.31 1.81 4.33
CA SER A 85 14.38 2.82 4.29
C SER A 85 13.95 4.05 3.49
N ILE A 86 13.26 3.83 2.36
CA ILE A 86 12.76 4.88 1.47
C ILE A 86 11.62 5.66 2.14
N LEU A 87 10.68 4.97 2.78
CA LEU A 87 9.61 5.62 3.54
C LEU A 87 10.19 6.47 4.67
N SER A 88 11.21 5.99 5.39
CA SER A 88 11.90 6.79 6.41
C SER A 88 12.58 8.03 5.83
N GLU A 89 13.21 7.94 4.65
CA GLU A 89 13.74 9.11 3.93
C GLU A 89 12.62 10.10 3.58
N ALA A 90 11.49 9.62 3.06
CA ALA A 90 10.33 10.45 2.71
C ALA A 90 9.73 11.13 3.95
N ILE A 91 9.63 10.44 5.08
CA ILE A 91 9.18 11.00 6.36
C ILE A 91 10.14 12.10 6.83
N ASN A 92 11.45 11.92 6.68
CA ASN A 92 12.42 12.96 7.04
C ASN A 92 12.24 14.23 6.20
N VAL A 93 11.96 14.08 4.90
CA VAL A 93 11.62 15.22 4.03
C VAL A 93 10.33 15.90 4.51
N LEU A 94 9.29 15.11 4.79
CA LEU A 94 8.02 15.62 5.32
C LEU A 94 8.21 16.40 6.64
N CYS A 95 8.99 15.87 7.58
CA CYS A 95 9.24 16.53 8.85
C CYS A 95 10.09 17.80 8.71
N SER A 96 10.98 17.85 7.73
CA SER A 96 11.92 18.98 7.54
C SER A 96 11.31 20.11 6.73
N LEU A 97 10.60 19.78 5.65
CA LEU A 97 10.09 20.75 4.68
C LEU A 97 8.57 20.95 4.79
N GLY A 98 7.84 19.96 5.32
CA GLY A 98 6.38 19.94 5.30
C GLY A 98 5.82 19.76 3.89
N ILE A 99 4.49 19.68 3.84
CA ILE A 99 3.68 19.80 2.62
C ILE A 99 2.82 21.03 2.79
N SER A 100 2.80 21.91 1.79
CA SER A 100 1.94 23.10 1.81
C SER A 100 0.46 22.69 1.87
N PRO A 101 -0.44 23.49 2.44
CA PRO A 101 -1.87 23.21 2.36
C PRO A 101 -2.32 23.05 0.90
N ILE A 102 -3.06 21.97 0.61
CA ILE A 102 -3.60 21.66 -0.72
C ILE A 102 -5.12 21.74 -0.64
N GLU A 103 -5.71 22.77 -1.24
CA GLU A 103 -7.17 22.96 -1.30
C GLU A 103 -7.75 22.52 -2.65
N GLY A 104 -6.91 22.49 -3.70
CA GLY A 104 -7.30 22.07 -5.03
C GLY A 104 -6.16 21.52 -5.87
N ILE A 105 -6.47 21.22 -7.14
CA ILE A 105 -5.52 20.60 -8.07
C ILE A 105 -4.33 21.50 -8.40
N ASP A 106 -4.54 22.81 -8.46
CA ASP A 106 -3.47 23.77 -8.76
C ASP A 106 -2.42 23.82 -7.65
N ASP A 107 -2.85 23.77 -6.38
CA ASP A 107 -1.93 23.70 -5.23
C ASP A 107 -1.14 22.40 -5.23
N TYR A 108 -1.81 21.28 -5.56
CA TYR A 108 -1.14 19.99 -5.68
C TYR A 108 -0.08 20.00 -6.77
N ILE A 109 -0.39 20.56 -7.95
CA ILE A 109 0.57 20.67 -9.06
C ILE A 109 1.76 21.54 -8.65
N ALA A 110 1.51 22.67 -7.99
CA ALA A 110 2.58 23.56 -7.53
C ALA A 110 3.52 22.84 -6.55
N GLU A 111 2.96 22.13 -5.57
CA GLU A 111 3.72 21.35 -4.59
C GLU A 111 4.50 20.20 -5.25
N ALA A 112 3.89 19.49 -6.21
CA ALA A 112 4.53 18.40 -6.94
C ALA A 112 5.73 18.89 -7.77
N LEU A 113 5.62 20.08 -8.37
CA LEU A 113 6.68 20.70 -9.17
C LEU A 113 7.89 21.14 -8.33
N GLU A 114 7.76 21.27 -7.01
CA GLU A 114 8.93 21.50 -6.13
C GLU A 114 9.87 20.29 -6.09
N GLY A 115 9.38 19.10 -6.47
CA GLY A 115 10.21 17.92 -6.68
C GLY A 115 10.86 17.36 -5.41
N LYS A 116 10.31 17.66 -4.23
CA LYS A 116 10.83 17.24 -2.90
C LYS A 116 11.10 15.75 -2.78
N TYR A 117 10.34 14.93 -3.52
CA TYR A 117 10.36 13.48 -3.43
C TYR A 117 10.90 12.76 -4.68
N CYS A 118 11.25 13.47 -5.76
CA CYS A 118 11.57 12.84 -7.06
C CYS A 118 12.68 11.77 -6.98
N ASP A 119 13.75 12.05 -6.24
CA ASP A 119 14.86 11.10 -6.07
C ASP A 119 14.43 9.89 -5.23
N ILE A 120 13.59 10.12 -4.22
CA ILE A 120 13.08 9.09 -3.30
C ILE A 120 12.11 8.17 -4.05
N ASP A 121 11.21 8.74 -4.84
CA ASP A 121 10.29 8.03 -5.72
C ASP A 121 11.06 7.18 -6.74
N SER A 122 12.11 7.75 -7.36
CA SER A 122 12.96 7.02 -8.31
C SER A 122 13.64 5.80 -7.67
N LYS A 123 14.11 5.93 -6.42
CA LYS A 123 14.63 4.79 -5.65
C LYS A 123 13.55 3.73 -5.44
N TYR A 124 12.33 4.16 -5.08
CA TYR A 124 11.20 3.26 -4.85
C TYR A 124 10.87 2.42 -6.07
N TYR A 125 10.76 3.06 -7.24
CA TYR A 125 10.44 2.39 -8.51
C TYR A 125 11.50 1.37 -8.93
N SER A 126 12.72 1.49 -8.40
CA SER A 126 13.83 0.57 -8.66
C SER A 126 13.91 -0.59 -7.65
N CYS A 127 13.11 -0.59 -6.58
CA CYS A 127 13.18 -1.61 -5.53
C CYS A 127 12.75 -2.99 -6.04
N LYS A 128 13.52 -4.00 -5.63
CA LYS A 128 13.19 -5.42 -5.78
C LYS A 128 13.52 -6.20 -4.49
N PRO A 129 12.64 -7.12 -4.04
CA PRO A 129 11.30 -7.40 -4.57
C PRO A 129 10.35 -6.20 -4.42
N THR A 130 9.33 -6.12 -5.28
CA THR A 130 8.28 -5.09 -5.19
C THR A 130 7.32 -5.41 -4.03
N ILE A 131 6.51 -4.43 -3.62
CA ILE A 131 5.44 -4.69 -2.64
C ILE A 131 4.45 -5.73 -3.18
N SER A 132 4.09 -5.68 -4.47
CA SER A 132 3.24 -6.69 -5.10
C SER A 132 3.83 -8.11 -4.99
N ASP A 133 5.13 -8.29 -5.25
CA ASP A 133 5.80 -9.61 -5.13
C ASP A 133 5.74 -10.14 -3.68
N LEU A 134 5.83 -9.23 -2.70
CA LEU A 134 5.78 -9.59 -1.29
C LEU A 134 4.34 -9.85 -0.82
N LEU A 135 3.37 -9.06 -1.29
CA LEU A 135 1.95 -9.26 -1.02
C LEU A 135 1.46 -10.60 -1.58
N GLU A 136 1.96 -11.04 -2.74
CA GLU A 136 1.65 -12.37 -3.29
C GLU A 136 2.09 -13.47 -2.31
N LYS A 137 3.32 -13.41 -1.80
CA LYS A 137 3.82 -14.37 -0.81
C LYS A 137 3.06 -14.29 0.52
N TYR A 138 2.71 -13.08 0.94
CA TYR A 138 1.94 -12.85 2.16
C TYR A 138 0.54 -13.44 2.05
N PHE A 139 -0.13 -13.22 0.90
CA PHE A 139 -1.42 -13.80 0.61
C PHE A 139 -1.36 -15.33 0.57
N GLN A 140 -0.36 -15.92 -0.09
CA GLN A 140 -0.18 -17.39 -0.09
C GLN A 140 0.00 -17.96 1.32
N LYS A 141 0.71 -17.25 2.20
CA LYS A 141 0.94 -17.68 3.60
C LYS A 141 -0.33 -17.62 4.45
N TYR A 142 -1.22 -16.67 4.17
CA TYR A 142 -2.39 -16.36 4.99
C TYR A 142 -3.71 -16.44 4.21
N GLU A 143 -3.79 -17.29 3.18
CA GLU A 143 -4.89 -17.30 2.21
C GLU A 143 -6.28 -17.36 2.89
N ASP A 144 -6.42 -18.22 3.90
CA ASP A 144 -7.66 -18.47 4.65
C ASP A 144 -8.16 -17.25 5.46
N GLU A 145 -7.31 -16.25 5.67
CA GLU A 145 -7.66 -14.97 6.31
C GLU A 145 -8.36 -14.02 5.34
N PHE A 146 -8.19 -14.20 4.03
CA PHE A 146 -8.69 -13.27 3.01
C PHE A 146 -9.81 -13.86 2.16
N VAL A 147 -9.73 -15.15 1.83
CA VAL A 147 -10.68 -15.82 0.95
C VAL A 147 -11.24 -17.08 1.58
N LEU A 148 -12.45 -17.47 1.15
CA LEU A 148 -13.10 -18.72 1.50
C LEU A 148 -13.60 -19.36 0.20
N ILE A 149 -13.26 -20.63 -0.03
CA ILE A 149 -13.70 -21.38 -1.21
C ILE A 149 -14.89 -22.24 -0.82
N GLU A 150 -16.00 -22.07 -1.55
CA GLU A 150 -17.25 -22.84 -1.38
C GLU A 150 -17.60 -23.68 -2.62
#